data_AF-H3HC44-F1
#
_entry.id   AF-H3HC44-F1
#
_cell.length_a   1.000
_cell.length_b   1.000
_cell.length_c   1.000
_cell.angle_alpha   90.00
_cell.angle_beta   90.00
_cell.angle_gamma   90.00
#
_symmetry.space_group_name_H-M   'P 1'
#
loop_
_entity.id
_entity.type
_entity.pdbx_description
1 polymer ?
#
loop_
_entity_poly.entity_id
_entity_poly.type
_entity_poly.pdbx_seq_one_letter_code
_entity_poly.pdbx_strand_id
1 'polypeptide(L)'
;MATLSLGACVAVTEALPAPAARFRLQFTDDRRTKELRWVLFASTQRGAVGKLIFTLEKNGTAHVKSVVVNKEFRGLGLARVLYLATLGTLEEKMVHELYLEAEEDSKRHGRLVGLYREGTWFCMMALQTADGTCLVAGEDGAIEVSAKCNNGYMWQTLLGAKGQVFLRSVHGKFLCVEEDGTILANRPCNSTWETFQVVPQHGESFAQNSGGVALRSFHGSYLCIDPLEKRVQVSDLPVPWDGGDIMSLTIAFVTSQMARYGDLHHATMSVPEACKCAMELTGDSERGSSWVIKYMLATAAAVKNDGHPDWLQLSVFLRALGMLFLCWTNEDDAALRSISAREWLVKNSTWVVGEPIPSSIAFSQLNELNSDHCKAEKGGSVAGHGGLENVVLPWTPDEYLHRVLSLNKTTLPAEALDVVRFWSLKTWYEQDNYDELCAPQDMDTKEWISSISKVACVSEEVIQKTNVDDELPYYLQLADKYLPDTLQW
;
A
#
# COMPACT_ATOMS: atom_id res chain seq x y z
N MET A 1 16.73 40.87 -27.38
CA MET A 1 15.58 40.94 -26.46
C MET A 1 16.14 40.90 -25.06
N ALA A 2 15.75 41.84 -24.19
CA ALA A 2 16.42 42.10 -22.92
C ALA A 2 16.41 40.87 -21.99
N THR A 3 17.60 40.48 -21.55
CA THR A 3 17.86 39.40 -20.59
C THR A 3 17.61 39.90 -19.17
N LEU A 4 16.71 39.25 -18.42
CA LEU A 4 16.51 39.50 -17.00
C LEU A 4 17.65 38.86 -16.18
N SER A 5 18.14 39.57 -15.17
CA SER A 5 19.22 39.12 -14.29
C SER A 5 18.74 38.11 -13.24
N LEU A 6 19.61 37.16 -12.89
CA LEU A 6 19.39 36.21 -11.78
C LEU A 6 19.06 36.99 -10.49
N GLY A 7 17.89 36.71 -9.89
CA GLY A 7 17.39 37.40 -8.69
C GLY A 7 16.26 38.41 -8.92
N ALA A 8 15.79 38.59 -10.17
CA ALA A 8 14.60 39.40 -10.44
C ALA A 8 13.32 38.73 -9.91
N CYS A 9 12.52 39.44 -9.11
CA CYS A 9 11.22 38.96 -8.65
C CYS A 9 10.15 39.11 -9.74
N VAL A 10 9.50 38.01 -10.11
CA VAL A 10 8.37 37.96 -11.04
C VAL A 10 7.14 37.47 -10.27
N ALA A 11 5.94 37.94 -10.64
CA ALA A 11 4.70 37.43 -10.05
C ALA A 11 4.58 35.91 -10.28
N VAL A 12 4.21 35.17 -9.24
CA VAL A 12 4.17 33.69 -9.24
C VAL A 12 3.30 33.11 -10.36
N THR A 13 2.29 33.84 -10.83
CA THR A 13 1.39 33.43 -11.93
C THR A 13 2.03 33.50 -13.32
N GLU A 14 3.16 34.18 -13.47
CA GLU A 14 3.85 34.34 -14.76
C GLU A 14 5.07 33.43 -14.90
N ALA A 15 5.72 33.05 -13.79
CA ALA A 15 6.81 32.07 -13.81
C ALA A 15 6.31 30.61 -13.93
N LEU A 16 5.04 30.37 -13.63
CA LEU A 16 4.36 29.08 -13.76
C LEU A 16 2.91 29.31 -14.20
N PRO A 17 2.47 28.86 -15.38
CA PRO A 17 1.08 28.46 -15.52
C PRO A 17 0.93 27.15 -14.69
N ALA A 18 0.48 27.35 -13.45
CA ALA A 18 0.48 26.51 -12.23
C ALA A 18 -0.35 25.18 -12.27
N PRO A 19 -0.70 24.52 -11.12
CA PRO A 19 0.09 23.86 -10.04
C PRO A 19 -0.51 22.47 -9.61
N ALA A 20 0.14 21.71 -8.70
CA ALA A 20 -0.28 20.43 -8.04
C ALA A 20 -1.74 19.92 -8.25
N ALA A 21 -1.91 18.66 -8.70
CA ALA A 21 -3.21 18.10 -9.10
C ALA A 21 -4.16 17.80 -7.91
N ARG A 22 -4.86 18.81 -7.42
CA ARG A 22 -6.10 18.68 -6.62
C ARG A 22 -7.25 18.16 -7.47
N PHE A 23 -8.02 17.17 -6.99
CA PHE A 23 -9.21 16.66 -7.68
C PHE A 23 -10.49 17.19 -7.04
N ARG A 24 -11.42 17.67 -7.88
CA ARG A 24 -12.75 18.12 -7.47
C ARG A 24 -13.78 17.22 -8.11
N LEU A 25 -14.54 16.51 -7.28
CA LEU A 25 -15.69 15.74 -7.72
C LEU A 25 -16.93 16.64 -7.69
N GLN A 26 -17.70 16.65 -8.76
CA GLN A 26 -18.90 17.48 -8.92
C GLN A 26 -20.04 16.61 -9.41
N PHE A 27 -21.16 16.66 -8.71
CA PHE A 27 -22.40 16.08 -9.19
C PHE A 27 -23.19 17.07 -10.04
N THR A 28 -23.97 16.57 -10.98
CA THR A 28 -24.89 17.38 -11.77
C THR A 28 -26.13 16.56 -12.07
N ASP A 29 -27.29 17.14 -11.81
CA ASP A 29 -28.61 16.62 -12.19
C ASP A 29 -29.13 17.44 -13.38
N ASP A 30 -29.00 16.88 -14.59
CA ASP A 30 -29.49 17.52 -15.81
C ASP A 30 -30.95 17.12 -16.06
N ARG A 31 -31.87 17.95 -15.56
CA ARG A 31 -33.32 17.75 -15.70
C ARG A 31 -33.81 17.71 -17.16
N ARG A 32 -33.04 18.23 -18.12
CA ARG A 32 -33.42 18.24 -19.54
C ARG A 32 -33.10 16.90 -20.21
N THR A 33 -31.95 16.32 -19.90
CA THR A 33 -31.54 15.01 -20.45
C THR A 33 -31.90 13.83 -19.54
N LYS A 34 -32.41 14.08 -18.33
CA LYS A 34 -32.67 13.10 -17.27
C LYS A 34 -31.42 12.31 -16.86
N GLU A 35 -30.26 12.93 -17.01
CA GLU A 35 -28.98 12.31 -16.67
C GLU A 35 -28.43 12.90 -15.38
N LEU A 36 -27.96 12.01 -14.52
CA LEU A 36 -27.21 12.32 -13.31
C LEU A 36 -25.74 12.04 -13.61
N ARG A 37 -24.86 12.96 -13.25
CA ARG A 37 -23.45 12.89 -13.62
C ARG A 37 -22.58 13.17 -12.40
N TRP A 38 -21.68 12.24 -12.11
CA TRP A 38 -20.49 12.52 -11.33
C TRP A 38 -19.37 12.89 -12.27
N VAL A 39 -18.78 14.07 -12.11
CA VAL A 39 -17.73 14.61 -12.97
C VAL A 39 -16.54 14.98 -12.11
N LEU A 40 -15.39 14.42 -12.44
CA LEU A 40 -14.14 14.65 -11.78
C LEU A 40 -13.33 15.67 -12.57
N PHE A 41 -12.80 16.68 -11.88
CA PHE A 41 -11.94 17.73 -12.43
C PHE A 41 -10.59 17.68 -11.72
N ALA A 42 -9.50 17.85 -12.46
CA ALA A 42 -8.18 18.09 -11.88
C ALA A 42 -7.88 19.59 -11.96
N SER A 43 -7.27 20.15 -10.93
CA SER A 43 -6.84 21.56 -10.90
C SER A 43 -5.71 21.86 -11.89
N THR A 44 -4.97 20.83 -12.31
CA THR A 44 -3.92 20.88 -13.33
C THR A 44 -4.44 20.83 -14.77
N GLN A 45 -5.72 20.49 -14.99
CA GLN A 45 -6.26 20.30 -16.35
C GLN A 45 -7.56 21.08 -16.53
N ARG A 46 -7.65 21.83 -17.64
CA ARG A 46 -8.88 22.53 -18.01
C ARG A 46 -9.88 21.53 -18.58
N GLY A 47 -10.93 21.22 -17.82
CA GLY A 47 -12.01 20.31 -18.22
C GLY A 47 -12.14 19.10 -17.31
N ALA A 48 -13.13 18.25 -17.60
CA ALA A 48 -13.38 17.04 -16.81
C ALA A 48 -12.32 15.98 -17.13
N VAL A 49 -11.70 15.43 -16.09
CA VAL A 49 -10.72 14.33 -16.15
C VAL A 49 -11.36 12.97 -15.92
N GLY A 50 -12.61 12.94 -15.44
CA GLY A 50 -13.43 11.74 -15.40
C GLY A 50 -14.92 12.07 -15.30
N LYS A 51 -15.77 11.14 -15.69
CA LYS A 51 -17.21 11.24 -15.53
C LYS A 51 -17.87 9.86 -15.43
N LEU A 52 -18.88 9.75 -14.58
CA LEU A 52 -19.83 8.65 -14.54
C LEU A 52 -21.23 9.23 -14.70
N ILE A 53 -21.93 8.77 -15.74
CA ILE A 53 -23.26 9.22 -16.10
C ILE A 53 -24.22 8.07 -15.91
N PHE A 54 -25.33 8.32 -15.22
CA PHE A 54 -26.40 7.37 -15.03
C PHE A 54 -27.77 8.05 -15.12
N THR A 55 -28.80 7.30 -15.50
CA THR A 55 -30.19 7.79 -15.52
C THR A 55 -31.00 7.06 -14.46
N LEU A 56 -32.03 7.71 -13.93
CA LEU A 56 -33.04 7.05 -13.11
C LEU A 56 -34.27 6.75 -13.94
N GLU A 57 -34.78 5.53 -13.76
CA GLU A 57 -36.00 5.07 -14.37
C GLU A 57 -37.17 5.15 -13.38
N LYS A 58 -38.39 5.20 -13.93
CA LYS A 58 -39.62 5.42 -13.14
C LYS A 58 -39.95 4.28 -12.16
N ASN A 59 -39.31 3.13 -12.31
CA ASN A 59 -39.46 1.92 -11.50
C ASN A 59 -38.44 1.82 -10.35
N GLY A 60 -37.67 2.88 -10.07
CA GLY A 60 -36.67 2.87 -9.00
C GLY A 60 -35.40 2.12 -9.36
N THR A 61 -35.11 1.97 -10.66
CA THR A 61 -33.85 1.42 -11.16
C THR A 61 -32.97 2.53 -11.74
N ALA A 62 -31.67 2.29 -11.78
CA ALA A 62 -30.72 3.20 -12.39
C ALA A 62 -29.92 2.52 -13.49
N HIS A 63 -29.58 3.26 -14.53
CA HIS A 63 -28.86 2.74 -15.69
C HIS A 63 -27.58 3.54 -15.91
N VAL A 64 -26.41 2.91 -15.77
CA VAL A 64 -25.12 3.55 -16.02
C VAL A 64 -24.92 3.65 -17.52
N LYS A 65 -24.93 4.88 -18.05
CA LYS A 65 -24.82 5.18 -19.48
C LYS A 65 -23.37 5.35 -19.92
N SER A 66 -22.49 5.83 -19.05
CA SER A 66 -21.10 6.11 -19.42
C SER A 66 -20.21 6.16 -18.19
N VAL A 67 -19.08 5.45 -18.23
CA VAL A 67 -17.96 5.61 -17.29
C VAL A 67 -16.72 5.96 -18.10
N VAL A 68 -16.18 7.15 -17.91
CA VAL A 68 -15.00 7.62 -18.64
C VAL A 68 -14.05 8.26 -17.67
N VAL A 69 -12.81 7.79 -17.66
CA VAL A 69 -11.69 8.50 -17.05
C VAL A 69 -10.71 8.84 -18.18
N ASN A 70 -10.24 10.08 -18.21
CA ASN A 70 -9.23 10.55 -19.14
C ASN A 70 -8.01 9.62 -19.04
N LYS A 71 -7.42 9.26 -20.18
CA LYS A 71 -6.35 8.25 -20.28
C LYS A 71 -5.17 8.55 -19.36
N GLU A 72 -4.80 9.83 -19.23
CA GLU A 72 -3.74 10.34 -18.35
C GLU A 72 -4.03 10.12 -16.86
N PHE A 73 -5.29 9.86 -16.51
CA PHE A 73 -5.78 9.72 -15.14
C PHE A 73 -6.29 8.29 -14.83
N ARG A 74 -6.14 7.34 -15.75
CA ARG A 74 -6.53 5.93 -15.52
C ARG A 74 -5.50 5.25 -14.61
N GLY A 75 -5.96 4.33 -13.76
CA GLY A 75 -5.11 3.62 -12.79
C GLY A 75 -5.05 4.28 -11.40
N LEU A 76 -5.47 5.54 -11.29
CA LEU A 76 -5.56 6.33 -10.06
C LEU A 76 -6.73 5.97 -9.12
N GLY A 77 -7.42 4.85 -9.35
CA GLY A 77 -8.65 4.52 -8.59
C GLY A 77 -9.84 5.47 -8.81
N LEU A 78 -9.73 6.48 -9.68
CA LEU A 78 -10.75 7.50 -9.93
C LEU A 78 -12.08 6.94 -10.48
N ALA A 79 -12.03 5.82 -11.19
CA ALA A 79 -13.23 5.10 -11.61
C ALA A 79 -13.99 4.50 -10.41
N ARG A 80 -13.27 4.03 -9.39
CA ARG A 80 -13.85 3.52 -8.13
C ARG A 80 -14.41 4.66 -7.30
N VAL A 81 -13.75 5.82 -7.27
CA VAL A 81 -14.28 7.05 -6.63
C VAL A 81 -15.59 7.48 -7.29
N LEU A 82 -15.63 7.54 -8.61
CA LEU A 82 -16.86 7.84 -9.37
C LEU A 82 -17.96 6.81 -9.10
N TYR A 83 -17.60 5.52 -9.00
CA TYR A 83 -18.54 4.45 -8.69
C TYR A 83 -19.09 4.54 -7.27
N LEU A 84 -18.25 4.74 -6.26
CA LEU A 84 -18.68 4.85 -4.86
C LEU A 84 -19.55 6.10 -4.64
N ALA A 85 -19.18 7.22 -5.24
CA ALA A 85 -20.01 8.43 -5.22
C ALA A 85 -21.38 8.17 -5.89
N THR A 86 -21.40 7.38 -6.97
CA THR A 86 -22.64 6.95 -7.61
C THR A 86 -23.46 6.06 -6.68
N LEU A 87 -22.87 5.04 -6.05
CA LEU A 87 -23.58 4.19 -5.09
C LEU A 87 -24.21 4.99 -3.96
N GLY A 88 -23.49 5.96 -3.39
CA GLY A 88 -24.05 6.85 -2.36
C GLY A 88 -25.27 7.63 -2.87
N THR A 89 -25.20 8.17 -4.10
CA THR A 89 -26.35 8.86 -4.70
C THR A 89 -27.53 7.91 -5.00
N LEU A 90 -27.25 6.67 -5.38
CA LEU A 90 -28.29 5.66 -5.64
C LEU A 90 -29.02 5.27 -4.35
N GLU A 91 -28.28 5.13 -3.25
CA GLU A 91 -28.84 4.86 -1.92
C GLU A 91 -29.73 6.02 -1.44
N GLU A 92 -29.25 7.27 -1.54
CA GLU A 92 -30.06 8.47 -1.20
C GLU A 92 -31.34 8.58 -2.04
N LYS A 93 -31.30 8.13 -3.29
CA LYS A 93 -32.45 8.16 -4.21
C LYS A 93 -33.30 6.89 -4.16
N MET A 94 -33.07 6.02 -3.19
CA MET A 94 -33.84 4.78 -2.96
C MET A 94 -33.88 3.89 -4.21
N VAL A 95 -32.76 3.83 -4.93
CA VAL A 95 -32.62 2.95 -6.09
C VAL A 95 -32.34 1.54 -5.60
N HIS A 96 -33.13 0.57 -6.05
CA HIS A 96 -33.01 -0.82 -5.59
C HIS A 96 -32.26 -1.72 -6.57
N GLU A 97 -32.12 -1.31 -7.83
CA GLU A 97 -31.37 -2.06 -8.84
C GLU A 97 -30.58 -1.13 -9.77
N LEU A 98 -29.34 -1.52 -10.08
CA LEU A 98 -28.42 -0.81 -10.96
C LEU A 98 -28.08 -1.67 -12.19
N TYR A 99 -28.36 -1.15 -13.38
CA TYR A 99 -28.08 -1.78 -14.66
C TYR A 99 -26.89 -1.10 -15.35
N LEU A 100 -25.93 -1.89 -15.84
CA LEU A 100 -24.77 -1.39 -16.57
C LEU A 100 -25.08 -1.43 -18.07
N GLU A 101 -25.39 -0.28 -18.67
CA GLU A 101 -25.65 -0.17 -20.12
C GLU A 101 -24.44 0.34 -20.91
N ALA A 102 -23.36 0.73 -20.24
CA ALA A 102 -22.10 1.06 -20.89
C ALA A 102 -21.56 -0.21 -21.58
N GLU A 103 -21.86 -0.39 -22.87
CA GLU A 103 -21.38 -1.52 -23.68
C GLU A 103 -19.88 -1.71 -23.45
N GLU A 104 -19.50 -2.86 -22.88
CA GLU A 104 -18.16 -3.38 -23.03
C GLU A 104 -17.95 -3.60 -24.54
N ASP A 105 -17.27 -2.66 -25.19
CA ASP A 105 -16.73 -2.90 -26.53
C ASP A 105 -16.03 -4.26 -26.51
N SER A 106 -16.36 -5.12 -27.47
CA SER A 106 -15.79 -6.45 -27.71
C SER A 106 -14.26 -6.54 -27.54
N LYS A 107 -13.53 -5.42 -27.68
CA LYS A 107 -12.07 -5.31 -27.45
C LYS A 107 -11.65 -5.11 -25.98
N ARG A 108 -12.57 -4.96 -25.02
CA ARG A 108 -12.31 -4.51 -23.63
C ARG A 108 -12.89 -5.44 -22.55
N HIS A 109 -13.26 -6.65 -22.93
CA HIS A 109 -13.81 -7.64 -22.02
C HIS A 109 -12.86 -7.92 -20.83
N GLY A 110 -13.37 -7.81 -19.60
CA GLY A 110 -12.64 -8.14 -18.37
C GLY A 110 -11.93 -6.98 -17.63
N ARG A 111 -11.95 -5.74 -18.13
CA ARG A 111 -11.28 -4.59 -17.46
C ARG A 111 -12.10 -3.85 -16.40
N LEU A 112 -13.43 -4.01 -16.38
CA LEU A 112 -14.32 -3.40 -15.38
C LEU A 112 -14.68 -4.35 -14.23
N VAL A 113 -14.68 -5.67 -14.48
CA VAL A 113 -15.06 -6.70 -13.50
C VAL A 113 -14.04 -6.84 -12.35
N GLY A 114 -12.77 -6.45 -12.57
CA GLY A 114 -11.73 -6.45 -11.53
C GLY A 114 -11.88 -5.39 -10.44
N LEU A 115 -12.82 -4.44 -10.57
CA LEU A 115 -13.02 -3.36 -9.59
C LEU A 115 -13.75 -3.79 -8.30
N TYR A 116 -14.46 -4.93 -8.30
CA TYR A 116 -15.38 -5.31 -7.21
C TYR A 116 -15.24 -6.75 -6.71
N ARG A 117 -14.21 -7.51 -7.13
CA ARG A 117 -13.94 -8.83 -6.57
C ARG A 117 -13.06 -8.73 -5.33
N GLU A 118 -13.66 -9.12 -4.21
CA GLU A 118 -13.13 -9.46 -2.89
C GLU A 118 -11.61 -9.36 -2.72
N GLY A 119 -11.16 -8.19 -2.27
CA GLY A 119 -9.86 -7.98 -1.68
C GLY A 119 -9.95 -6.76 -0.77
N THR A 120 -9.78 -6.95 0.53
CA THR A 120 -9.59 -5.86 1.49
C THR A 120 -8.33 -5.11 1.07
N TRP A 121 -8.55 -4.00 0.39
CA TRP A 121 -7.54 -3.04 -0.02
C TRP A 121 -7.25 -2.11 1.15
N PHE A 122 -5.99 -1.77 1.38
CA PHE A 122 -5.61 -0.76 2.35
C PHE A 122 -4.62 0.26 1.76
N CYS A 123 -4.63 1.46 2.33
CA CYS A 123 -3.61 2.48 2.12
C CYS A 123 -3.40 3.25 3.42
N MET A 124 -2.23 3.86 3.58
CA MET A 124 -1.99 4.78 4.68
C MET A 124 -2.47 6.17 4.28
N MET A 125 -3.20 6.85 5.15
CA MET A 125 -3.76 8.17 4.91
C MET A 125 -3.58 9.08 6.12
N ALA A 126 -3.31 10.36 5.86
CA ALA A 126 -3.50 11.42 6.83
C ALA A 126 -4.89 12.03 6.62
N LEU A 127 -5.60 12.32 7.71
CA LEU A 127 -6.82 13.13 7.67
C LEU A 127 -6.44 14.56 8.02
N GLN A 128 -6.46 15.44 7.03
CA GLN A 128 -6.01 16.82 7.14
C GLN A 128 -7.14 17.80 6.75
N THR A 129 -7.11 19.01 7.32
CA THR A 129 -7.94 20.13 6.91
C THR A 129 -7.16 21.08 5.99
N ALA A 130 -7.89 21.88 5.20
CA ALA A 130 -7.34 22.81 4.20
C ALA A 130 -6.25 23.80 4.71
N ASP A 131 -6.17 24.01 6.03
CA ASP A 131 -5.17 24.84 6.70
C ASP A 131 -3.93 24.07 7.17
N GLY A 132 -3.84 22.77 6.86
CA GLY A 132 -2.73 21.89 7.17
C GLY A 132 -2.86 21.14 8.50
N THR A 133 -3.99 21.21 9.19
CA THR A 133 -4.17 20.59 10.50
C THR A 133 -4.57 19.12 10.40
N CYS A 134 -3.88 18.23 11.11
CA CYS A 134 -4.07 16.79 11.01
C CYS A 134 -4.78 16.16 12.22
N LEU A 135 -5.50 15.07 11.96
CA LEU A 135 -6.06 14.16 12.96
C LEU A 135 -5.00 13.20 13.48
N VAL A 136 -4.73 13.21 14.78
CA VAL A 136 -3.68 12.42 15.44
C VAL A 136 -4.28 11.47 16.47
N ALA A 137 -3.81 10.23 16.49
CA ALA A 137 -4.12 9.28 17.56
C ALA A 137 -3.02 9.24 18.62
N GLY A 138 -3.41 9.44 19.88
CA GLY A 138 -2.62 9.14 21.07
C GLY A 138 -2.55 7.65 21.36
N GLU A 139 -1.53 7.23 22.11
CA GLU A 139 -1.30 5.82 22.47
C GLU A 139 -2.41 5.26 23.38
N ASP A 140 -2.96 6.09 24.25
CA ASP A 140 -4.12 5.81 25.09
C ASP A 140 -5.44 5.70 24.29
N GLY A 141 -5.40 6.05 23.00
CA GLY A 141 -6.55 6.10 22.11
C GLY A 141 -7.30 7.43 22.15
N ALA A 142 -6.77 8.44 22.85
CA ALA A 142 -7.26 9.81 22.72
C ALA A 142 -6.98 10.34 21.31
N ILE A 143 -7.80 11.30 20.88
CA ILE A 143 -7.69 11.91 19.57
C ILE A 143 -7.29 13.37 19.74
N GLU A 144 -6.23 13.76 19.04
CA GLU A 144 -5.66 15.09 19.08
C GLU A 144 -5.64 15.73 17.69
N VAL A 145 -5.43 17.04 17.68
CA VAL A 145 -5.34 17.85 16.47
C VAL A 145 -3.97 18.52 16.46
N SER A 146 -3.16 18.25 15.45
CA SER A 146 -1.79 18.78 15.37
C SER A 146 -1.50 19.40 14.01
N ALA A 147 -0.83 20.56 14.04
CA ALA A 147 -0.25 21.20 12.85
C ALA A 147 1.20 20.76 12.58
N LYS A 148 1.76 19.84 13.40
CA LYS A 148 3.10 19.28 13.24
C LYS A 148 3.01 17.78 12.94
N CYS A 149 3.78 17.33 11.94
CA CYS A 149 3.89 15.92 11.57
C CYS A 149 4.63 15.12 12.66
N ASN A 150 3.88 14.46 13.56
CA ASN A 150 4.35 13.39 14.46
C ASN A 150 3.74 12.04 14.04
N ASN A 151 4.33 10.89 14.33
CA ASN A 151 3.88 9.62 13.71
C ASN A 151 2.38 9.25 13.94
N GLY A 152 1.72 9.82 14.94
CA GLY A 152 0.30 9.59 15.24
C GLY A 152 -0.72 10.13 14.23
N TYR A 153 -0.36 10.95 13.24
CA TYR A 153 -1.33 11.47 12.24
C TYR A 153 -1.69 10.49 11.12
N MET A 154 -1.00 9.35 11.06
CA MET A 154 -1.17 8.35 10.00
C MET A 154 -2.20 7.29 10.38
N TRP A 155 -3.09 6.98 9.43
CA TRP A 155 -4.18 6.02 9.58
C TRP A 155 -4.10 4.98 8.49
N GLN A 156 -4.14 3.70 8.86
CA GLN A 156 -4.39 2.61 7.93
C GLN A 156 -5.87 2.61 7.56
N THR A 157 -6.18 2.95 6.32
CA THR A 157 -7.53 2.97 5.77
C THR A 157 -7.85 1.62 5.16
N LEU A 158 -8.85 0.93 5.70
CA LEU A 158 -9.32 -0.38 5.24
C LEU A 158 -10.69 -0.22 4.57
N LEU A 159 -10.89 -0.87 3.42
CA LEU A 159 -12.17 -0.84 2.70
C LEU A 159 -12.97 -2.14 2.90
N GLY A 160 -14.21 -1.99 3.36
CA GLY A 160 -15.20 -3.06 3.46
C GLY A 160 -15.89 -3.39 2.14
N ALA A 161 -16.48 -4.59 2.06
CA ALA A 161 -17.11 -5.12 0.85
C ALA A 161 -18.30 -4.28 0.33
N LYS A 162 -18.93 -3.46 1.19
CA LYS A 162 -20.07 -2.59 0.84
C LYS A 162 -19.69 -1.11 0.75
N GLY A 163 -18.40 -0.80 0.61
CA GLY A 163 -17.91 0.59 0.52
C GLY A 163 -17.72 1.30 1.85
N GLN A 164 -17.74 0.56 2.96
CA GLN A 164 -17.40 1.08 4.29
C GLN A 164 -15.91 1.39 4.38
N VAL A 165 -15.57 2.43 5.12
CA VAL A 165 -14.20 2.81 5.45
C VAL A 165 -13.96 2.55 6.93
N PHE A 166 -12.83 1.91 7.25
CA PHE A 166 -12.32 1.79 8.61
C PHE A 166 -10.96 2.46 8.70
N LEU A 167 -10.72 3.19 9.78
CA LEU A 167 -9.47 3.91 10.00
C LEU A 167 -8.79 3.33 11.24
N ARG A 168 -7.60 2.75 11.07
CA ARG A 168 -6.81 2.18 12.16
C ARG A 168 -5.59 3.05 12.41
N SER A 169 -5.40 3.47 13.65
CA SER A 169 -4.26 4.32 14.03
C SER A 169 -2.94 3.55 13.94
N VAL A 170 -1.82 4.27 14.01
CA VAL A 170 -0.48 3.68 14.17
C VAL A 170 -0.32 2.81 15.41
N HIS A 171 -1.19 2.99 16.41
CA HIS A 171 -1.22 2.17 17.64
C HIS A 171 -2.06 0.90 17.48
N GLY A 172 -2.50 0.60 16.26
CA GLY A 172 -3.26 -0.61 15.94
C GLY A 172 -4.71 -0.59 16.41
N LYS A 173 -5.23 0.57 16.83
CA LYS A 173 -6.59 0.74 17.34
C LYS A 173 -7.46 1.51 16.34
N PHE A 174 -8.72 1.11 16.19
CA PHE A 174 -9.65 1.71 15.25
C PHE A 174 -10.28 2.99 15.78
N LEU A 175 -10.39 3.98 14.89
CA LEU A 175 -11.18 5.19 15.11
C LEU A 175 -12.66 4.81 15.22
N CYS A 176 -13.29 5.32 16.26
CA CYS A 176 -14.66 5.06 16.66
C CYS A 176 -15.34 6.39 16.99
N VAL A 177 -16.62 6.47 16.65
CA VAL A 177 -17.51 7.55 17.12
C VAL A 177 -18.56 6.91 18.02
N GLU A 178 -18.63 7.34 19.27
CA GLU A 178 -19.63 6.86 20.24
C GLU A 178 -20.98 7.58 20.05
N GLU A 179 -22.02 7.03 20.67
CA GLU A 179 -23.40 7.55 20.57
C GLU A 179 -23.54 8.98 21.10
N ASP A 180 -22.74 9.36 22.10
CA ASP A 180 -22.72 10.71 22.67
C ASP A 180 -21.87 11.72 21.86
N GLY A 181 -21.28 11.27 20.74
CA GLY A 181 -20.42 12.08 19.88
C GLY A 181 -18.95 12.08 20.27
N THR A 182 -18.54 11.31 21.28
CA THR A 182 -17.14 11.12 21.66
C THR A 182 -16.37 10.39 20.56
N ILE A 183 -15.16 10.86 20.24
CA ILE A 183 -14.33 10.29 19.17
C ILE A 183 -13.03 9.76 19.78
N LEU A 184 -12.77 8.47 19.59
CA LEU A 184 -11.62 7.77 20.16
C LEU A 184 -11.00 6.82 19.15
N ALA A 185 -9.70 6.55 19.25
CA ALA A 185 -9.05 5.44 18.56
C ALA A 185 -8.59 4.39 19.57
N ASN A 186 -9.53 3.77 20.27
CA ASN A 186 -9.24 2.83 21.34
C ASN A 186 -9.69 1.38 21.07
N ARG A 187 -10.32 1.11 19.92
CA ARG A 187 -10.99 -0.17 19.65
C ARG A 187 -10.03 -1.18 19.00
N PRO A 188 -9.95 -2.44 19.49
CA PRO A 188 -8.99 -3.42 18.97
C PRO A 188 -9.44 -4.09 17.66
N CYS A 189 -10.72 -3.99 17.32
CA CYS A 189 -11.31 -4.55 16.11
C CYS A 189 -12.30 -3.54 15.51
N ASN A 190 -12.55 -3.66 14.21
CA ASN A 190 -13.57 -2.88 13.53
C ASN A 190 -14.91 -3.60 13.51
N SER A 191 -15.95 -2.90 13.93
CA SER A 191 -17.34 -3.33 13.93
C SER A 191 -18.21 -2.14 13.50
N THR A 192 -19.42 -2.04 14.05
CA THR A 192 -20.39 -1.02 13.68
C THR A 192 -19.90 0.40 13.93
N TRP A 193 -19.29 0.70 15.08
CA TRP A 193 -19.00 2.09 15.48
C TRP A 193 -17.70 2.63 14.89
N GLU A 194 -16.86 1.74 14.38
CA GLU A 194 -15.61 2.04 13.67
C GLU A 194 -15.83 2.21 12.15
N THR A 195 -17.09 2.19 11.73
CA THR A 195 -17.50 2.28 10.32
C THR A 195 -17.77 3.72 9.91
N PHE A 196 -17.15 4.13 8.81
CA PHE A 196 -17.40 5.41 8.15
C PHE A 196 -17.90 5.20 6.72
N GLN A 197 -18.81 6.07 6.28
CA GLN A 197 -19.26 6.20 4.90
C GLN A 197 -18.68 7.48 4.29
N VAL A 198 -18.20 7.40 3.05
CA VAL A 198 -17.72 8.57 2.31
C VAL A 198 -18.91 9.24 1.67
N VAL A 199 -19.31 10.41 2.19
CA VAL A 199 -20.43 11.20 1.67
C VAL A 199 -19.88 12.39 0.90
N PRO A 200 -20.30 12.59 -0.35
CA PRO A 200 -19.90 13.77 -1.09
C PRO A 200 -20.70 14.99 -0.63
N GLN A 201 -20.04 16.13 -0.45
CA GLN A 201 -20.72 17.35 -0.06
C GLN A 201 -21.34 18.04 -1.28
N HIS A 202 -22.68 18.17 -1.30
CA HIS A 202 -23.40 19.05 -2.21
C HIS A 202 -23.76 20.35 -1.50
N GLY A 203 -23.09 21.44 -1.87
CA GLY A 203 -23.41 22.76 -1.34
C GLY A 203 -24.79 23.20 -1.83
N GLU A 204 -25.77 23.28 -0.92
CA GLU A 204 -27.06 23.95 -1.18
C GLU A 204 -26.99 25.47 -1.00
N SER A 205 -25.81 26.07 -0.91
CA SER A 205 -25.64 27.53 -0.95
C SER A 205 -24.63 27.95 -2.00
N PHE A 206 -25.07 28.87 -2.86
CA PHE A 206 -24.40 29.42 -4.04
C PHE A 206 -23.11 30.22 -3.75
N ALA A 207 -22.46 30.02 -2.60
CA ALA A 207 -21.30 30.77 -2.19
C ALA A 207 -20.31 29.93 -1.36
N GLN A 208 -19.80 28.81 -1.90
CA GLN A 208 -18.43 28.33 -1.70
C GLN A 208 -18.21 27.01 -2.45
N ASN A 209 -17.31 27.04 -3.45
CA ASN A 209 -16.87 25.90 -4.25
C ASN A 209 -15.74 25.14 -3.52
N SER A 210 -16.05 24.50 -2.40
CA SER A 210 -15.09 23.66 -1.67
C SER A 210 -15.36 22.20 -2.01
N GLY A 211 -14.60 21.64 -2.95
CA GLY A 211 -14.62 20.19 -3.19
C GLY A 211 -13.97 19.45 -2.03
N GLY A 212 -14.58 18.33 -1.61
CA GLY A 212 -14.06 17.44 -0.58
C GLY A 212 -15.05 16.32 -0.26
N VAL A 213 -14.62 15.36 0.57
CA VAL A 213 -15.47 14.27 1.04
C VAL A 213 -15.65 14.38 2.55
N ALA A 214 -16.87 14.12 3.01
CA ALA A 214 -17.17 14.01 4.43
C ALA A 214 -17.18 12.54 4.84
N LEU A 215 -16.72 12.27 6.05
CA LEU A 215 -16.77 10.93 6.63
C LEU A 215 -17.95 10.88 7.59
N ARG A 216 -19.02 10.19 7.18
CA ARG A 216 -20.21 9.97 8.00
C ARG A 216 -20.00 8.73 8.86
N SER A 217 -20.13 8.88 10.17
CA SER A 217 -20.10 7.79 11.15
C SER A 217 -21.34 6.89 11.02
N PHE A 218 -21.29 5.73 11.68
CA PHE A 218 -22.45 4.84 11.81
C PHE A 218 -23.67 5.51 12.44
N HIS A 219 -23.48 6.45 13.37
CA HIS A 219 -24.55 7.20 14.02
C HIS A 219 -25.12 8.32 13.13
N GLY A 220 -24.59 8.48 11.92
CA GLY A 220 -25.08 9.41 10.92
C GLY A 220 -24.51 10.82 11.00
N SER A 221 -23.66 11.09 12.00
CA SER A 221 -22.92 12.34 12.19
C SER A 221 -21.60 12.34 11.38
N TYR A 222 -21.00 13.50 11.16
CA TYR A 222 -19.81 13.66 10.32
C TYR A 222 -18.56 14.01 11.13
N LEU A 223 -17.43 13.37 10.81
CA LEU A 223 -16.15 13.66 11.45
C LEU A 223 -15.60 15.02 10.97
N CYS A 224 -15.21 15.91 11.89
CA CYS A 224 -14.56 17.18 11.55
C CYS A 224 -13.55 17.66 12.60
N ILE A 225 -12.72 18.63 12.22
CA ILE A 225 -11.86 19.40 13.13
C ILE A 225 -12.47 20.79 13.29
N ASP A 226 -12.71 21.22 14.53
CA ASP A 226 -13.10 22.58 14.85
C ASP A 226 -11.88 23.51 14.69
N PRO A 227 -11.91 24.49 13.76
CA PRO A 227 -10.77 25.36 13.52
C PRO A 227 -10.55 26.40 14.64
N LEU A 228 -11.58 26.72 15.43
CA LEU A 228 -11.50 27.67 16.55
C LEU A 228 -11.02 26.98 17.82
N GLU A 229 -11.56 25.81 18.12
CA GLU A 229 -11.24 25.07 19.34
C GLU A 229 -10.08 24.08 19.17
N LYS A 230 -9.60 23.86 17.93
CA LYS A 230 -8.53 22.92 17.58
C LYS A 230 -8.73 21.54 18.18
N ARG A 231 -9.96 21.03 18.07
CA ARG A 231 -10.33 19.69 18.53
C ARG A 231 -11.18 18.98 17.51
N VAL A 232 -11.20 17.66 17.60
CA VAL A 232 -12.05 16.84 16.75
C VAL A 232 -13.44 16.80 17.36
N GLN A 233 -14.44 16.91 16.50
CA GLN A 233 -15.83 16.79 16.91
C GLN A 233 -16.65 16.12 15.82
N VAL A 234 -17.86 15.71 16.22
CA VAL A 234 -18.89 15.30 15.28
C VAL A 234 -19.70 16.53 14.87
N SER A 235 -20.13 16.57 13.61
CA SER A 235 -21.02 17.59 13.08
C SER A 235 -22.28 16.94 12.52
N ASP A 236 -23.41 17.61 12.67
CA ASP A 236 -24.66 17.21 12.00
C ASP A 236 -24.63 17.53 10.50
N LEU A 237 -23.66 18.35 10.06
CA LEU A 237 -23.48 18.77 8.68
C LEU A 237 -22.18 18.16 8.09
N PRO A 238 -22.17 17.80 6.80
CA PRO A 238 -20.95 17.30 6.15
C PRO A 238 -19.78 18.29 6.22
N VAL A 239 -18.58 17.82 6.57
CA VAL A 239 -17.34 18.63 6.61
C VAL A 239 -16.23 17.95 5.77
N PRO A 240 -15.54 18.68 4.86
CA PRO A 240 -14.58 18.11 3.92
C PRO A 240 -13.14 17.96 4.49
N TRP A 241 -12.47 16.87 4.15
CA TRP A 241 -11.04 16.59 4.45
C TRP A 241 -10.14 16.75 3.20
N ASP A 242 -8.91 17.26 3.35
CA ASP A 242 -7.85 17.25 2.33
C ASP A 242 -6.76 16.20 2.64
N GLY A 243 -6.09 15.65 1.62
CA GLY A 243 -5.23 14.46 1.76
C GLY A 243 -3.80 14.65 1.23
N GLY A 244 -2.82 14.75 2.14
CA GLY A 244 -1.37 14.85 1.84
C GLY A 244 -0.51 13.63 2.28
N ASP A 245 0.64 13.49 1.60
CA ASP A 245 1.84 12.59 1.68
C ASP A 245 1.68 11.06 1.96
N ILE A 246 2.03 10.22 0.96
CA ILE A 246 1.55 8.83 0.83
C ILE A 246 2.63 7.70 0.65
N MET A 247 3.95 7.91 0.47
CA MET A 247 4.91 6.79 0.20
C MET A 247 6.34 6.96 0.82
N SER A 248 6.84 5.98 1.60
CA SER A 248 8.08 6.10 2.43
C SER A 248 9.33 5.29 2.00
N LEU A 249 9.32 4.54 0.89
CA LEU A 249 10.47 3.71 0.47
C LEU A 249 11.52 4.51 -0.34
N THR A 250 12.52 5.10 0.32
CA THR A 250 13.57 5.97 -0.25
C THR A 250 15.01 5.56 0.14
N ILE A 251 16.05 6.03 -0.57
CA ILE A 251 17.48 5.82 -0.31
C ILE A 251 17.80 6.23 1.12
N ALA A 252 17.27 7.38 1.55
CA ALA A 252 17.49 7.88 2.90
C ALA A 252 16.95 6.91 3.95
N PHE A 253 15.76 6.36 3.71
CA PHE A 253 15.18 5.32 4.56
C PHE A 253 16.01 4.03 4.52
N VAL A 254 16.33 3.51 3.34
CA VAL A 254 17.13 2.27 3.21
C VAL A 254 18.49 2.42 3.90
N THR A 255 19.16 3.56 3.73
CA THR A 255 20.45 3.85 4.37
C THR A 255 20.32 3.88 5.89
N SER A 256 19.23 4.44 6.42
CA SER A 256 19.02 4.48 7.87
C SER A 256 18.78 3.09 8.45
N GLN A 257 18.00 2.25 7.78
CA GLN A 257 17.78 0.86 8.18
C GLN A 257 19.08 0.06 8.09
N MET A 258 19.84 0.26 7.02
CA MET A 258 21.14 -0.38 6.81
C MET A 258 22.14 -0.07 7.93
N ALA A 259 22.19 1.19 8.37
CA ALA A 259 23.04 1.61 9.47
C ALA A 259 22.59 1.03 10.82
N ARG A 260 21.30 0.70 10.98
CA ARG A 260 20.74 0.16 12.24
C ARG A 260 20.88 -1.35 12.35
N TYR A 261 20.67 -2.07 11.24
CA TYR A 261 20.52 -3.53 11.26
C TYR A 261 21.56 -4.25 10.39
N GLY A 262 22.34 -3.53 9.60
CA GLY A 262 23.23 -4.14 8.59
C GLY A 262 24.54 -4.71 9.12
N ASP A 263 24.89 -4.47 10.38
CA ASP A 263 26.10 -4.99 11.04
C ASP A 263 25.89 -6.34 11.75
N LEU A 264 24.63 -6.77 11.89
CA LEU A 264 24.19 -8.05 12.45
C LEU A 264 24.68 -8.30 13.90
N HIS A 265 24.70 -7.26 14.72
CA HIS A 265 25.11 -7.33 16.12
C HIS A 265 23.96 -7.48 17.13
N HIS A 266 22.74 -7.74 16.65
CA HIS A 266 21.54 -7.76 17.50
C HIS A 266 21.35 -9.10 18.20
N ALA A 267 21.70 -10.21 17.53
CA ALA A 267 21.61 -11.54 18.13
C ALA A 267 22.59 -12.54 17.50
N THR A 268 22.93 -13.57 18.27
CA THR A 268 23.57 -14.79 17.76
C THR A 268 22.62 -15.95 18.00
N MET A 269 22.10 -16.55 16.93
CA MET A 269 21.09 -17.60 17.03
C MET A 269 21.31 -18.67 15.96
N SER A 270 21.03 -19.92 16.33
CA SER A 270 20.85 -21.05 15.40
C SER A 270 19.55 -20.91 14.61
N VAL A 271 19.41 -21.67 13.51
CA VAL A 271 18.16 -21.68 12.71
C VAL A 271 16.93 -22.10 13.53
N PRO A 272 16.97 -23.13 14.40
CA PRO A 272 15.84 -23.46 15.26
C PRO A 272 15.42 -22.33 16.21
N GLU A 273 16.37 -21.58 16.77
CA GLU A 273 16.10 -20.42 17.62
C GLU A 273 15.51 -19.26 16.81
N ALA A 274 16.04 -19.02 15.61
CA ALA A 274 15.50 -18.03 14.68
C ALA A 274 14.06 -18.37 14.25
N CYS A 275 13.75 -19.64 13.96
CA CYS A 275 12.39 -20.10 13.70
C CYS A 275 11.45 -19.82 14.89
N LYS A 276 11.91 -20.09 16.11
CA LYS A 276 11.14 -19.79 17.32
C LYS A 276 10.88 -18.28 17.44
N CYS A 277 11.89 -17.45 17.19
CA CYS A 277 11.75 -16.00 17.25
C CYS A 277 10.77 -15.48 16.17
N ALA A 278 10.81 -16.02 14.95
CA ALA A 278 9.89 -15.64 13.88
C ALA A 278 8.43 -16.01 14.20
N MET A 279 8.21 -17.16 14.82
CA MET A 279 6.91 -17.60 15.32
C MET A 279 6.38 -16.65 16.42
N GLU A 280 7.21 -16.33 17.41
CA GLU A 280 6.83 -15.42 18.50
C GLU A 280 6.55 -14.00 18.00
N LEU A 281 7.32 -13.53 17.00
CA LEU A 281 7.12 -12.25 16.32
C LEU A 281 5.74 -12.14 15.67
N THR A 282 5.20 -13.25 15.16
CA THR A 282 3.84 -13.28 14.57
C THR A 282 2.72 -13.51 15.59
N GLY A 283 3.07 -13.57 16.88
CA GLY A 283 2.12 -13.81 17.97
C GLY A 283 1.74 -15.27 18.18
N ASP A 284 2.46 -16.21 17.55
CA ASP A 284 2.21 -17.64 17.71
C ASP A 284 3.02 -18.19 18.90
N SER A 285 2.40 -19.02 19.72
CA SER A 285 3.06 -19.68 20.86
C SER A 285 3.39 -21.15 20.62
N GLU A 286 2.77 -21.77 19.61
CA GLU A 286 2.91 -23.19 19.31
C GLU A 286 3.38 -23.41 17.88
N ARG A 287 4.48 -24.17 17.73
CA ARG A 287 5.11 -24.40 16.44
C ARG A 287 4.20 -25.13 15.45
N GLY A 288 3.43 -26.11 15.92
CA GLY A 288 2.57 -26.94 15.07
C GLY A 288 1.36 -26.21 14.48
N SER A 289 0.95 -25.08 15.07
CA SER A 289 -0.17 -24.25 14.59
C SER A 289 0.29 -22.95 13.94
N SER A 290 1.57 -22.59 14.07
CA SER A 290 2.12 -21.34 13.56
C SER A 290 2.00 -21.19 12.05
N TRP A 291 1.40 -20.08 11.61
CA TRP A 291 1.23 -19.80 10.20
C TRP A 291 2.57 -19.55 9.50
N VAL A 292 3.49 -18.81 10.12
CA VAL A 292 4.78 -18.47 9.51
C VAL A 292 5.64 -19.72 9.30
N ILE A 293 5.68 -20.64 10.27
CA ILE A 293 6.42 -21.89 10.15
C ILE A 293 5.82 -22.77 9.06
N LYS A 294 4.49 -22.92 9.04
CA LYS A 294 3.80 -23.66 7.98
C LYS A 294 4.02 -23.06 6.61
N TYR A 295 4.04 -21.73 6.48
CA TYR A 295 4.34 -21.04 5.23
C TYR A 295 5.76 -21.35 4.72
N MET A 296 6.77 -21.26 5.60
CA MET A 296 8.16 -21.60 5.27
C MET A 296 8.26 -23.04 4.74
N LEU A 297 7.60 -23.98 5.43
CA LEU A 297 7.62 -25.40 5.06
C LEU A 297 6.85 -25.69 3.77
N ALA A 298 5.64 -25.13 3.62
CA ALA A 298 4.79 -25.35 2.46
C ALA A 298 5.45 -24.86 1.16
N THR A 299 6.02 -23.65 1.20
CA THR A 299 6.69 -23.05 0.04
C THR A 299 7.96 -23.82 -0.33
N ALA A 300 8.79 -24.18 0.65
CA ALA A 300 9.99 -24.98 0.41
C ALA A 300 9.66 -26.41 -0.05
N ALA A 301 8.58 -27.01 0.45
CA ALA A 301 8.11 -28.34 0.04
C ALA A 301 7.60 -28.33 -1.40
N ALA A 302 6.93 -27.26 -1.84
CA ALA A 302 6.56 -27.10 -3.25
C ALA A 302 7.80 -27.09 -4.16
N VAL A 303 8.82 -26.32 -3.78
CA VAL A 303 10.11 -26.25 -4.51
C VAL A 303 10.81 -27.61 -4.54
N LYS A 304 10.82 -28.34 -3.42
CA LYS A 304 11.35 -29.70 -3.33
C LYS A 304 10.60 -30.67 -4.24
N ASN A 305 9.27 -30.63 -4.24
CA ASN A 305 8.43 -31.53 -5.03
C ASN A 305 8.53 -31.27 -6.53
N ASP A 306 8.89 -30.05 -6.94
CA ASP A 306 9.18 -29.70 -8.33
C ASP A 306 10.58 -30.18 -8.79
N GLY A 307 11.41 -30.70 -7.86
CA GLY A 307 12.70 -31.31 -8.18
C GLY A 307 13.89 -30.36 -8.15
N HIS A 308 13.75 -29.19 -7.54
CA HIS A 308 14.83 -28.21 -7.39
C HIS A 308 15.92 -28.66 -6.40
N PRO A 309 17.16 -28.14 -6.51
CA PRO A 309 18.26 -28.53 -5.64
C PRO A 309 18.03 -28.10 -4.19
N ASP A 310 18.69 -28.80 -3.26
CA ASP A 310 18.51 -28.63 -1.82
C ASP A 310 18.87 -27.23 -1.29
N TRP A 311 19.92 -26.58 -1.81
CA TRP A 311 20.25 -25.20 -1.45
C TRP A 311 19.13 -24.23 -1.79
N LEU A 312 18.37 -24.49 -2.86
CA LEU A 312 17.27 -23.63 -3.30
C LEU A 312 16.02 -23.86 -2.45
N GLN A 313 15.75 -25.12 -2.09
CA GLN A 313 14.72 -25.46 -1.10
C GLN A 313 15.00 -24.77 0.24
N LEU A 314 16.25 -24.81 0.70
CA LEU A 314 16.66 -24.14 1.93
C LEU A 314 16.53 -22.62 1.81
N SER A 315 16.91 -22.03 0.67
CA SER A 315 16.80 -20.58 0.44
C SER A 315 15.35 -20.09 0.60
N VAL A 316 14.39 -20.82 0.03
CA VAL A 316 12.95 -20.53 0.18
C VAL A 316 12.48 -20.73 1.62
N PHE A 317 12.91 -21.81 2.28
CA PHE A 317 12.58 -22.08 3.68
C PHE A 317 13.01 -20.94 4.60
N LEU A 318 14.21 -20.37 4.42
CA LEU A 318 14.77 -19.35 5.31
C LEU A 318 14.10 -17.97 5.15
N ARG A 319 13.38 -17.69 4.07
CA ARG A 319 12.90 -16.32 3.73
C ARG A 319 12.16 -15.61 4.85
N ALA A 320 11.32 -16.32 5.60
CA ALA A 320 10.56 -15.70 6.68
C ALA A 320 11.43 -15.26 7.87
N LEU A 321 12.62 -15.84 8.04
CA LEU A 321 13.58 -15.40 9.06
C LEU A 321 14.16 -14.01 8.76
N GLY A 322 14.00 -13.53 7.53
CA GLY A 322 14.25 -12.14 7.19
C GLY A 322 13.42 -11.14 8.00
N MET A 323 12.29 -11.54 8.57
CA MET A 323 11.47 -10.65 9.40
C MET A 323 12.09 -10.37 10.78
N LEU A 324 13.13 -11.08 11.19
CA LEU A 324 13.69 -10.97 12.53
C LEU A 324 14.24 -9.59 12.87
N PHE A 325 14.60 -8.76 11.88
CA PHE A 325 14.98 -7.37 12.15
C PHE A 325 13.86 -6.57 12.84
N LEU A 326 12.59 -6.97 12.64
CA LEU A 326 11.44 -6.34 13.29
C LEU A 326 11.47 -6.49 14.82
N CYS A 327 12.15 -7.53 15.34
CA CYS A 327 12.34 -7.71 16.79
C CYS A 327 13.11 -6.55 17.41
N TRP A 328 14.03 -5.91 16.67
CA TRP A 328 14.92 -4.86 17.17
C TRP A 328 14.56 -3.46 16.68
N THR A 329 13.43 -3.33 15.97
CA THR A 329 12.95 -2.00 15.55
C THR A 329 12.70 -1.08 16.76
N ASN A 330 12.68 0.23 16.58
CA ASN A 330 12.35 1.17 17.65
C ASN A 330 11.01 1.87 17.36
N GLU A 331 10.69 2.94 18.09
CA GLU A 331 9.47 3.72 17.83
C GLU A 331 9.48 4.40 16.45
N ASP A 332 10.65 4.75 15.91
CA ASP A 332 10.76 5.38 14.58
C ASP A 332 10.38 4.40 13.46
N ASP A 333 10.64 3.10 13.65
CA ASP A 333 10.39 2.04 12.68
C ASP A 333 9.15 1.19 13.05
N ALA A 334 8.36 1.61 14.04
CA ALA A 334 7.21 0.85 14.54
C ALA A 334 6.16 0.55 13.46
N ALA A 335 6.09 1.41 12.43
CA ALA A 335 5.25 1.16 11.26
C ALA A 335 5.58 -0.16 10.55
N LEU A 336 6.84 -0.60 10.55
CA LEU A 336 7.25 -1.87 9.93
C LEU A 336 6.68 -3.10 10.68
N ARG A 337 6.49 -3.00 12.00
CA ARG A 337 5.86 -4.05 12.82
C ARG A 337 4.35 -4.14 12.62
N SER A 338 3.73 -3.08 12.11
CA SER A 338 2.28 -3.07 11.83
C SER A 338 1.91 -3.90 10.60
N ILE A 339 2.89 -4.20 9.74
CA ILE A 339 2.75 -5.03 8.55
C ILE A 339 2.76 -6.50 8.99
N SER A 340 1.72 -7.24 8.61
CA SER A 340 1.63 -8.66 8.96
C SER A 340 2.68 -9.50 8.23
N ALA A 341 3.05 -10.65 8.81
CA ALA A 341 3.94 -11.61 8.14
C ALA A 341 3.42 -12.02 6.75
N ARG A 342 2.10 -12.13 6.59
CA ARG A 342 1.49 -12.45 5.30
C ARG A 342 1.73 -11.36 4.26
N GLU A 343 1.66 -10.09 4.66
CA GLU A 343 1.95 -8.97 3.77
C GLU A 343 3.42 -8.93 3.39
N TRP A 344 4.31 -9.10 4.37
CA TRP A 344 5.76 -9.16 4.15
C TRP A 344 6.18 -10.29 3.19
N LEU A 345 5.60 -11.48 3.34
CA LEU A 345 6.07 -12.67 2.63
C LEU A 345 5.38 -12.89 1.28
N VAL A 346 4.11 -12.50 1.15
CA VAL A 346 3.29 -12.79 -0.05
C VAL A 346 3.06 -11.55 -0.92
N LYS A 347 2.78 -10.40 -0.29
CA LYS A 347 2.30 -9.19 -0.98
C LYS A 347 3.39 -8.16 -1.24
N ASN A 348 4.61 -8.40 -0.79
CA ASN A 348 5.73 -7.49 -0.96
C ASN A 348 6.20 -7.48 -2.43
N SER A 349 5.98 -6.36 -3.12
CA SER A 349 6.46 -6.08 -4.47
C SER A 349 7.25 -4.78 -4.41
N THR A 350 8.54 -4.86 -4.70
CA THR A 350 9.50 -3.76 -4.56
C THR A 350 10.01 -3.28 -5.91
N TRP A 351 10.78 -2.19 -5.90
CA TRP A 351 11.39 -1.53 -7.05
C TRP A 351 12.81 -1.10 -6.71
N VAL A 352 13.63 -0.71 -7.69
CA VAL A 352 14.98 -0.20 -7.42
C VAL A 352 14.91 1.22 -6.86
N VAL A 353 15.41 1.41 -5.64
CA VAL A 353 15.37 2.70 -4.95
C VAL A 353 16.46 3.61 -5.51
N GLY A 354 16.14 4.89 -5.72
CA GLY A 354 17.02 5.81 -6.42
C GLY A 354 16.83 5.85 -7.93
N GLU A 355 16.04 4.92 -8.48
CA GLU A 355 15.69 4.87 -9.89
C GLU A 355 14.25 5.31 -10.15
N PRO A 356 13.90 5.64 -11.40
CA PRO A 356 12.52 5.92 -11.75
C PRO A 356 11.65 4.68 -11.49
N ILE A 357 10.79 4.78 -10.49
CA ILE A 357 9.79 3.75 -10.21
C ILE A 357 8.94 3.50 -11.47
N PRO A 358 8.73 2.23 -11.90
CA PRO A 358 8.18 1.97 -13.22
C PRO A 358 6.69 2.27 -13.27
N SER A 359 6.21 2.72 -14.43
CA SER A 359 4.79 3.02 -14.62
C SER A 359 3.88 1.78 -14.62
N SER A 360 4.47 0.59 -14.76
CA SER A 360 3.77 -0.71 -14.75
C SER A 360 3.27 -1.13 -13.36
N ILE A 361 3.84 -0.56 -12.29
CA ILE A 361 3.46 -0.93 -10.93
C ILE A 361 2.02 -0.46 -10.65
N ALA A 362 1.35 -1.16 -9.73
CA ALA A 362 0.04 -0.72 -9.27
C ALA A 362 0.15 0.69 -8.65
N PHE A 363 -0.76 1.59 -9.03
CA PHE A 363 -0.81 2.98 -8.54
C PHE A 363 0.44 3.81 -8.85
N SER A 364 1.09 3.58 -10.00
CA SER A 364 2.31 4.29 -10.43
C SER A 364 2.20 5.83 -10.47
N GLN A 365 0.99 6.39 -10.42
CA GLN A 365 0.83 7.84 -10.33
C GLN A 365 1.17 8.39 -8.93
N LEU A 366 1.31 7.52 -7.93
CA LEU A 366 1.84 7.87 -6.61
C LEU A 366 3.38 7.93 -6.61
N ASN A 367 4.05 7.55 -7.70
CA ASN A 367 5.51 7.58 -7.79
C ASN A 367 6.05 9.00 -7.60
N GLU A 368 5.31 10.03 -8.01
CA GLU A 368 5.65 11.45 -7.78
C GLU A 368 5.77 11.81 -6.29
N LEU A 369 5.15 11.03 -5.40
CA LEU A 369 5.24 11.22 -3.95
C LEU A 369 6.52 10.64 -3.38
N ASN A 370 7.25 9.84 -4.17
CA ASN A 370 8.57 9.34 -3.79
C ASN A 370 9.66 10.35 -4.22
N SER A 371 10.37 10.89 -3.23
CA SER A 371 11.39 11.90 -3.49
C SER A 371 12.56 11.41 -4.34
N ASP A 372 12.87 10.11 -4.33
CA ASP A 372 13.95 9.56 -5.15
C ASP A 372 13.52 9.36 -6.59
N HIS A 373 12.29 8.88 -6.83
CA HIS A 373 11.71 8.83 -8.17
C HIS A 373 11.78 10.21 -8.84
N CYS A 374 11.32 11.25 -8.13
CA CYS A 374 11.37 12.64 -8.60
C CYS A 374 12.78 13.17 -8.91
N LYS A 375 13.81 12.68 -8.20
CA LYS A 375 15.22 13.04 -8.48
C LYS A 375 15.75 12.26 -9.67
N ALA A 376 15.45 10.97 -9.75
CA ALA A 376 15.87 10.09 -10.82
C ALA A 376 15.34 10.56 -12.19
N GLU A 377 14.06 10.93 -12.26
CA GLU A 377 13.44 11.48 -13.49
C GLU A 377 14.10 12.79 -13.97
N LYS A 378 14.75 13.54 -13.09
CA LYS A 378 15.48 14.78 -13.41
C LYS A 378 16.95 14.54 -13.80
N GLY A 379 17.33 13.28 -14.06
CA GLY A 379 18.68 12.86 -14.43
C GLY A 379 19.59 12.51 -13.25
N GLY A 380 19.02 12.32 -12.05
CA GLY A 380 19.75 11.96 -10.83
C GLY A 380 19.76 10.46 -10.51
N SER A 381 19.74 9.59 -11.54
CA SER A 381 19.87 8.13 -11.36
C SER A 381 21.15 7.81 -10.57
N VAL A 382 21.03 6.87 -9.64
CA VAL A 382 22.10 6.53 -8.67
C VAL A 382 22.72 5.18 -8.99
N ALA A 383 22.01 4.31 -9.72
CA ALA A 383 22.51 3.02 -10.15
C ALA A 383 23.61 3.17 -11.21
N GLY A 384 24.80 2.63 -10.92
CA GLY A 384 25.80 2.42 -11.94
C GLY A 384 25.32 1.37 -12.94
N HIS A 385 25.39 1.67 -14.24
CA HIS A 385 25.18 0.65 -15.27
C HIS A 385 26.24 -0.45 -15.09
N GLY A 386 25.82 -1.69 -14.80
CA GLY A 386 26.76 -2.79 -14.59
C GLY A 386 26.29 -4.00 -13.78
N GLY A 387 25.01 -4.13 -13.42
CA GLY A 387 24.46 -5.29 -12.74
C GLY A 387 23.64 -4.97 -11.49
N LEU A 388 22.64 -5.80 -11.21
CA LEU A 388 21.73 -5.63 -10.08
C LEU A 388 22.42 -5.81 -8.71
N GLU A 389 23.60 -6.41 -8.68
CA GLU A 389 24.41 -6.49 -7.47
C GLU A 389 24.70 -5.11 -6.84
N ASN A 390 24.80 -4.08 -7.69
CA ASN A 390 25.17 -2.70 -7.32
C ASN A 390 23.97 -1.79 -7.05
N VAL A 391 22.74 -2.28 -7.22
CA VAL A 391 21.54 -1.46 -6.99
C VAL A 391 21.13 -1.44 -5.51
N VAL A 392 20.44 -0.36 -5.13
CA VAL A 392 19.86 -0.22 -3.80
C VAL A 392 18.41 -0.71 -3.85
N LEU A 393 18.08 -1.73 -3.05
CA LEU A 393 16.72 -2.26 -2.93
C LEU A 393 16.04 -1.74 -1.66
N PRO A 394 14.69 -1.73 -1.59
CA PRO A 394 13.95 -1.36 -0.41
C PRO A 394 14.32 -2.27 0.77
N TRP A 395 14.40 -1.68 1.96
CA TRP A 395 14.65 -2.45 3.17
C TRP A 395 13.45 -3.35 3.46
N THR A 396 13.66 -4.65 3.31
CA THR A 396 12.64 -5.70 3.40
C THR A 396 13.22 -6.92 4.10
N PRO A 397 12.37 -7.89 4.52
CA PRO A 397 12.85 -9.17 5.02
C PRO A 397 13.84 -9.87 4.07
N ASP A 398 13.64 -9.76 2.76
CA ASP A 398 14.50 -10.35 1.74
C ASP A 398 15.89 -9.70 1.69
N GLU A 399 15.96 -8.37 1.71
CA GLU A 399 17.23 -7.62 1.75
C GLU A 399 18.00 -7.88 3.05
N TYR A 400 17.29 -7.90 4.19
CA TYR A 400 17.90 -8.20 5.48
C TYR A 400 18.42 -9.65 5.54
N LEU A 401 17.64 -10.63 5.08
CA LEU A 401 18.09 -12.03 5.06
C LEU A 401 19.28 -12.25 4.11
N HIS A 402 19.27 -11.62 2.94
CA HIS A 402 20.41 -11.66 2.03
C HIS A 402 21.70 -11.23 2.74
N ARG A 403 21.63 -10.18 3.57
CA ARG A 403 22.77 -9.73 4.38
C ARG A 403 23.19 -10.73 5.44
N VAL A 404 22.24 -11.30 6.17
CA VAL A 404 22.51 -12.37 7.15
C VAL A 404 23.28 -13.51 6.48
N LEU A 405 22.81 -13.99 5.33
CA LEU A 405 23.44 -15.13 4.63
C LEU A 405 24.79 -14.78 3.99
N SER A 406 24.98 -13.53 3.57
CA SER A 406 26.21 -13.08 2.91
C SER A 406 27.34 -12.75 3.89
N LEU A 407 27.02 -12.22 5.07
CA LEU A 407 28.02 -11.82 6.08
C LEU A 407 28.41 -12.98 7.02
N ASN A 408 27.56 -14.00 7.14
CA ASN A 408 27.90 -15.23 7.83
C ASN A 408 28.66 -16.20 6.91
N LYS A 409 29.49 -17.06 7.50
CA LYS A 409 30.26 -18.07 6.75
C LYS A 409 29.36 -19.24 6.33
N THR A 410 28.64 -19.07 5.24
CA THR A 410 27.79 -20.12 4.65
C THR A 410 28.52 -20.84 3.50
N THR A 411 28.02 -22.01 3.12
CA THR A 411 28.46 -22.75 1.91
C THR A 411 27.41 -22.72 0.80
N LEU A 412 26.45 -21.80 0.91
CA LEU A 412 25.44 -21.57 -0.11
C LEU A 412 26.09 -21.04 -1.40
N PRO A 413 25.61 -21.47 -2.58
CA PRO A 413 26.06 -20.90 -3.85
C PRO A 413 25.58 -19.45 -4.01
N ALA A 414 26.21 -18.69 -4.91
CA ALA A 414 25.86 -17.28 -5.12
C ALA A 414 24.39 -17.11 -5.55
N GLU A 415 23.90 -18.03 -6.37
CA GLU A 415 22.53 -18.08 -6.87
C GLU A 415 21.49 -18.20 -5.73
N ALA A 416 21.86 -18.83 -4.61
CA ALA A 416 21.01 -18.87 -3.42
C ALA A 416 20.80 -17.46 -2.81
N LEU A 417 21.89 -16.69 -2.75
CA LEU A 417 21.87 -15.33 -2.22
C LEU A 417 21.09 -14.38 -3.13
N ASP A 418 21.18 -14.58 -4.45
CA ASP A 418 20.46 -13.80 -5.45
C ASP A 418 18.95 -14.08 -5.40
N VAL A 419 18.56 -15.36 -5.30
CA VAL A 419 17.15 -15.75 -5.13
C VAL A 419 16.54 -15.10 -3.89
N VAL A 420 17.27 -15.07 -2.77
CA VAL A 420 16.79 -14.40 -1.55
C VAL A 420 16.69 -12.89 -1.77
N ARG A 421 17.76 -12.25 -2.25
CA ARG A 421 17.83 -10.78 -2.38
C ARG A 421 16.75 -10.22 -3.29
N PHE A 422 16.57 -10.83 -4.46
CA PHE A 422 15.71 -10.29 -5.52
C PHE A 422 14.27 -10.82 -5.46
N TRP A 423 13.92 -11.64 -4.47
CA TRP A 423 12.57 -12.23 -4.39
C TRP A 423 11.46 -11.18 -4.34
N SER A 424 11.64 -10.10 -3.58
CA SER A 424 10.62 -9.04 -3.52
C SER A 424 10.59 -8.16 -4.76
N LEU A 425 11.62 -8.19 -5.62
CA LEU A 425 11.77 -7.33 -6.80
C LEU A 425 10.90 -7.80 -7.98
N LYS A 426 9.62 -8.01 -7.72
CA LYS A 426 8.60 -8.44 -8.69
C LYS A 426 8.45 -7.48 -9.86
N THR A 427 8.75 -6.20 -9.66
CA THR A 427 8.74 -5.21 -10.75
C THR A 427 9.78 -5.51 -11.81
N TRP A 428 10.87 -6.21 -11.47
CA TRP A 428 11.85 -6.70 -12.43
C TRP A 428 11.38 -7.99 -13.10
N TYR A 429 11.17 -9.07 -12.34
CA TYR A 429 11.01 -10.41 -12.93
C TYR A 429 9.56 -10.81 -13.27
N GLU A 430 8.54 -10.09 -12.78
CA GLU A 430 7.12 -10.31 -13.16
C GLU A 430 6.60 -9.26 -14.14
N GLN A 431 7.22 -8.06 -14.17
CA GLN A 431 6.73 -6.92 -14.96
C GLN A 431 7.72 -6.41 -16.01
N ASP A 432 8.89 -7.06 -16.14
CA ASP A 432 9.91 -6.75 -17.16
C ASP A 432 10.40 -5.28 -17.16
N ASN A 433 10.73 -4.74 -15.98
CA ASN A 433 11.40 -3.44 -15.85
C ASN A 433 12.87 -3.60 -15.43
N TYR A 434 13.70 -2.57 -15.60
CA TYR A 434 15.10 -2.52 -15.15
C TYR A 434 16.09 -3.41 -15.90
N ASP A 435 15.74 -3.90 -17.09
CA ASP A 435 16.67 -4.66 -17.94
C ASP A 435 17.93 -3.84 -18.28
N GLU A 436 17.81 -2.51 -18.34
CA GLU A 436 18.91 -1.57 -18.55
C GLU A 436 19.92 -1.51 -17.39
N LEU A 437 19.55 -1.98 -16.20
CA LEU A 437 20.43 -2.05 -15.02
C LEU A 437 21.15 -3.40 -14.93
N CYS A 438 20.65 -4.41 -15.65
CA CYS A 438 21.08 -5.79 -15.56
C CYS A 438 22.43 -6.02 -16.27
N ALA A 439 23.25 -6.87 -15.67
CA ALA A 439 24.36 -7.55 -16.31
C ALA A 439 23.87 -8.87 -16.93
N PRO A 440 24.64 -9.52 -17.83
CA PRO A 440 24.20 -10.76 -18.46
C PRO A 440 23.79 -11.86 -17.49
N GLN A 441 24.50 -12.01 -16.36
CA GLN A 441 24.18 -13.01 -15.33
C GLN A 441 22.84 -12.74 -14.62
N ASP A 442 22.39 -11.49 -14.54
CA ASP A 442 21.14 -11.15 -13.88
C ASP A 442 19.94 -11.71 -14.67
N MET A 443 20.06 -11.83 -15.99
CA MET A 443 18.99 -12.36 -16.83
C MET A 443 18.72 -13.83 -16.57
N ASP A 444 19.75 -14.62 -16.27
CA ASP A 444 19.58 -16.00 -15.84
C ASP A 444 18.83 -16.01 -14.50
N THR A 445 19.28 -15.22 -13.52
CA THR A 445 18.60 -15.05 -12.22
C THR A 445 17.13 -14.64 -12.37
N LYS A 446 16.82 -13.74 -13.31
CA LYS A 446 15.44 -13.30 -13.61
C LYS A 446 14.54 -14.48 -14.00
N GLU A 447 15.02 -15.33 -14.91
CA GLU A 447 14.29 -16.50 -15.39
C GLU A 447 14.08 -17.52 -14.26
N TRP A 448 15.13 -17.79 -13.49
CA TRP A 448 15.07 -18.68 -12.34
C TRP A 448 14.06 -18.21 -11.29
N ILE A 449 14.12 -16.93 -10.89
CA ILE A 449 13.22 -16.36 -9.87
C ILE A 449 11.76 -16.31 -10.37
N SER A 450 11.53 -15.98 -11.64
CA SER A 450 10.19 -16.00 -12.25
C SER A 450 9.58 -17.41 -12.29
N SER A 451 10.40 -18.45 -12.51
CA SER A 451 9.96 -19.84 -12.46
C SER A 451 9.64 -20.27 -11.03
N ILE A 452 10.59 -20.13 -10.11
CA ILE A 452 10.43 -20.64 -8.74
C ILE A 452 9.37 -19.89 -7.93
N SER A 453 9.18 -18.58 -8.17
CA SER A 453 8.12 -17.81 -7.50
C SER A 453 6.72 -18.34 -7.81
N LYS A 454 6.50 -18.88 -9.02
CA LYS A 454 5.24 -19.54 -9.40
C LYS A 454 5.07 -20.88 -8.68
N VAL A 455 6.14 -21.66 -8.59
CA VAL A 455 6.16 -22.95 -7.86
C VAL A 455 5.91 -22.74 -6.37
N ALA A 456 6.57 -21.76 -5.76
CA ALA A 456 6.42 -21.42 -4.35
C ALA A 456 5.10 -20.70 -4.01
N CYS A 457 4.27 -20.38 -5.01
CA CYS A 457 2.95 -19.79 -4.79
C CYS A 457 1.93 -20.84 -4.36
N VAL A 458 1.97 -21.21 -3.08
CA VAL A 458 1.06 -22.21 -2.48
C VAL A 458 -0.25 -21.58 -1.99
N SER A 459 -1.33 -22.36 -2.01
CA SER A 459 -2.62 -21.91 -1.49
C SER A 459 -2.66 -21.90 0.04
N GLU A 460 -3.58 -21.11 0.60
CA GLU A 460 -3.80 -21.06 2.05
C GLU A 460 -4.16 -22.43 2.63
N GLU A 461 -4.92 -23.23 1.87
CA GLU A 461 -5.29 -24.59 2.27
C GLU A 461 -4.06 -25.51 2.39
N VAL A 462 -3.11 -25.40 1.46
CA VAL A 462 -1.85 -26.17 1.51
C VAL A 462 -1.05 -25.77 2.74
N ILE A 463 -0.89 -24.46 2.98
CA ILE A 463 -0.19 -23.94 4.16
C ILE A 463 -0.81 -24.49 5.45
N GLN A 464 -2.13 -24.39 5.61
CA GLN A 464 -2.81 -24.84 6.82
C GLN A 464 -2.65 -26.35 7.08
N LYS A 465 -2.64 -27.15 6.02
CA LYS A 465 -2.51 -28.62 6.06
C LYS A 465 -1.07 -29.11 6.26
N THR A 466 -0.06 -28.26 6.11
CA THR A 466 1.34 -28.65 6.30
C THR A 466 1.58 -29.19 7.72
N ASN A 467 2.12 -30.40 7.81
CA ASN A 467 2.54 -31.00 9.07
C ASN A 467 3.96 -30.55 9.41
N VAL A 468 4.08 -29.78 10.49
CA VAL A 468 5.35 -29.19 10.92
C VAL A 468 6.32 -30.25 11.42
N ASP A 469 5.85 -31.25 12.17
CA ASP A 469 6.70 -32.24 12.82
C ASP A 469 7.33 -33.21 11.80
N ASP A 470 6.63 -33.47 10.69
CA ASP A 470 7.11 -34.34 9.62
C ASP A 470 8.10 -33.62 8.69
N GLU A 471 7.85 -32.35 8.37
CA GLU A 471 8.61 -31.62 7.34
C GLU A 471 9.83 -30.88 7.90
N LEU A 472 9.70 -30.25 9.08
CA LEU A 472 10.74 -29.38 9.63
C LEU A 472 12.11 -30.06 9.84
N PRO A 473 12.19 -31.32 10.34
CA PRO A 473 13.48 -31.97 10.54
C PRO A 473 14.35 -32.03 9.27
N TYR A 474 13.74 -32.18 8.09
CA TYR A 474 14.44 -32.19 6.82
C TYR A 474 15.12 -30.84 6.52
N TYR A 475 14.41 -29.72 6.68
CA TYR A 475 14.96 -28.39 6.40
C TYR A 475 16.00 -27.95 7.43
N LEU A 476 15.88 -28.40 8.69
CA LEU A 476 16.93 -28.19 9.69
C LEU A 476 18.20 -28.96 9.34
N GLN A 477 18.11 -30.18 8.80
CA GLN A 477 19.28 -30.90 8.28
C GLN A 477 19.93 -30.19 7.08
N LEU A 478 19.12 -29.54 6.22
CA LEU A 478 19.67 -28.71 5.16
C LEU A 478 20.38 -27.47 5.72
N ALA A 479 19.82 -26.84 6.76
CA ALA A 479 20.48 -25.75 7.45
C ALA A 479 21.84 -26.19 8.03
N ASP A 480 21.91 -27.34 8.71
CA ASP A 480 23.15 -27.91 9.24
C ASP A 480 24.20 -28.20 8.14
N LYS A 481 23.73 -28.54 6.93
CA LYS A 481 24.60 -28.79 5.78
C LYS A 481 25.23 -27.50 5.24
N TYR A 482 24.46 -26.41 5.17
CA TYR A 482 24.85 -25.21 4.42
C TYR A 482 25.27 -24.02 5.28
N LEU A 483 24.83 -23.98 6.53
CA LEU A 483 24.99 -22.86 7.43
C LEU A 483 25.87 -23.26 8.63
N PRO A 484 26.53 -22.30 9.29
CA PRO A 484 27.18 -22.55 10.57
C PRO A 484 26.15 -22.84 11.67
N ASP A 485 26.59 -23.48 12.76
CA ASP A 485 25.74 -23.80 13.92
C ASP A 485 24.96 -22.59 14.46
N THR A 486 25.57 -21.40 14.37
CA THR A 486 24.96 -20.13 14.76
C THR A 486 25.26 -19.05 13.72
N LEU A 487 24.28 -18.18 13.51
CA LEU A 487 24.36 -17.02 12.64
C LEU A 487 24.35 -15.75 13.48
N GLN A 488 25.07 -14.74 13.01
CA GLN A 488 24.90 -13.35 13.45
C GLN A 488 23.67 -12.75 12.74
N TRP A 489 22.79 -12.14 13.53
CA TRP A 489 21.54 -11.52 13.10
C TRP A 489 21.53 -10.04 13.52
#